data_AF-A0A968DTM7-F1
#
_entry.id   AF-A0A968DTM7-F1
#
_cell.length_a   1.000
_cell.length_b   1.000
_cell.length_c   1.000
_cell.angle_alpha   90.00
_cell.angle_beta   90.00
_cell.angle_gamma   90.00
#
_symmetry.space_group_name_H-M   'P 1'
#
loop_
_entity.id
_entity.type
_entity.pdbx_description
1 polymer ?
#
loop_
_entity_poly.entity_id
_entity_poly.type
_entity_poly.pdbx_seq_one_letter_code
_entity_poly.pdbx_strand_id
1 'polypeptide(L)' 'MMQQYAEVRDLMRWLLPVPVLTPRLSSHWVHWITPIPKEIASPLIEGLRNEVILRNDIASQIFPQIQPMDYRNAVK' A
#
# COMPACT_ATOMS: atom_id res chain seq x y z
N MET A 1 -2.33 -2.20 7.87
CA MET A 1 -3.57 -1.90 7.14
C MET A 1 -4.55 -3.07 7.08
N MET A 2 -4.33 -4.15 6.33
CA MET A 2 -5.36 -5.22 6.17
C MET A 2 -5.85 -5.83 7.50
N GLN A 3 -4.94 -6.09 8.44
CA GLN A 3 -5.32 -6.57 9.78
C GLN A 3 -6.10 -5.52 10.59
N GLN A 4 -5.67 -4.25 10.56
CA GLN A 4 -6.37 -3.15 11.23
C GLN A 4 -7.77 -2.92 10.64
N TYR A 5 -7.93 -3.02 9.33
CA TYR A 5 -9.25 -2.96 8.68
C TYR A 5 -10.14 -4.12 9.14
N ALA A 6 -9.59 -5.33 9.18
CA ALA A 6 -10.31 -6.51 9.62
C ALA A 6 -10.80 -6.36 11.07
N GLU A 7 -9.95 -5.84 11.96
CA GLU A 7 -10.30 -5.53 13.34
C GLU A 7 -11.40 -4.46 13.45
N VAL A 8 -11.34 -3.39 12.66
CA VAL A 8 -12.37 -2.32 12.69
C VAL A 8 -13.72 -2.80 12.15
N ARG A 9 -13.75 -3.82 11.29
CA ARG A 9 -14.97 -4.32 10.62
C ARG A 9 -15.43 -5.69 11.14
N ASP A 10 -14.86 -6.19 12.22
CA ASP A 10 -15.15 -7.50 12.82
C ASP A 10 -14.99 -8.68 11.83
N LEU A 11 -13.96 -8.65 11.00
CA LEU A 11 -13.65 -9.68 10.01
C LEU A 11 -12.41 -10.50 10.41
N MET A 12 -12.45 -11.80 10.11
CA MET A 12 -11.28 -12.68 10.23
C MET A 12 -10.52 -12.74 8.89
N ARG A 13 -9.22 -12.43 8.88
CA ARG A 13 -8.37 -12.46 7.68
C ARG A 13 -7.13 -13.34 7.88
N TRP A 14 -6.97 -14.31 6.99
CA TRP A 14 -5.81 -15.18 6.92
C TRP A 14 -4.80 -14.58 5.93
N LEU A 15 -3.55 -14.39 6.36
CA LEU A 15 -2.47 -13.91 5.49
C LEU A 15 -1.53 -15.07 5.18
N LEU A 16 -1.56 -15.52 3.92
CA LEU A 16 -0.70 -16.59 3.42
C LEU A 16 0.35 -15.99 2.47
N PRO A 17 1.65 -16.05 2.79
CA PRO A 17 2.70 -15.57 1.90
C PRO A 17 2.82 -16.47 0.68
N VAL A 18 2.85 -15.87 -0.52
CA VAL A 18 2.97 -16.58 -1.80
C VAL A 18 4.29 -16.21 -2.51
N PRO A 19 5.22 -17.17 -2.68
CA PRO A 19 6.62 -16.86 -3.04
C PRO A 19 6.85 -16.51 -4.52
N VAL A 20 5.88 -16.75 -5.41
CA VAL A 20 6.08 -16.65 -6.88
C VAL A 20 5.69 -15.27 -7.45
N LEU A 21 5.01 -14.43 -6.67
CA LEU A 21 4.52 -13.11 -7.14
C LEU A 21 5.60 -12.02 -7.05
N THR A 22 6.61 -12.13 -7.92
CA THR A 22 7.60 -11.06 -8.09
C THR A 22 7.00 -9.84 -8.80
N PRO A 23 7.47 -8.61 -8.54
CA PRO A 23 6.98 -7.38 -9.18
C PRO A 23 6.98 -7.44 -10.70
N ARG A 24 8.01 -8.04 -11.28
CA ARG A 24 8.12 -8.23 -12.73
C ARG A 24 7.01 -9.13 -13.25
N LEU A 25 6.78 -10.27 -12.59
CA LEU A 25 5.68 -11.16 -12.99
C LEU A 25 4.33 -10.46 -12.81
N SER A 26 4.13 -9.75 -11.70
CA SER A 26 2.92 -8.98 -11.41
C SER A 26 2.66 -7.87 -12.43
N SER A 27 3.69 -7.16 -12.92
CA SER A 27 3.51 -6.10 -13.92
C SER A 27 3.14 -6.65 -15.30
N HIS A 28 3.72 -7.77 -15.70
CA HIS A 28 3.29 -8.51 -16.90
C HIS A 28 1.86 -9.02 -16.76
N TRP A 29 1.49 -9.55 -15.60
CA TRP A 29 0.13 -10.01 -15.33
C TRP A 29 -0.90 -8.88 -15.43
N VAL A 30 -0.62 -7.71 -14.85
CA VAL A 30 -1.49 -6.52 -14.94
C VAL A 30 -1.68 -6.09 -16.40
N HIS A 31 -0.60 -6.06 -17.18
CA HIS A 31 -0.67 -5.72 -18.60
C HIS A 31 -1.54 -6.70 -19.41
N TRP A 32 -1.59 -7.98 -18.99
CA TRP A 32 -2.40 -8.99 -19.67
C TRP A 32 -3.88 -8.92 -19.33
N ILE A 33 -4.23 -8.58 -18.08
CA ILE A 33 -5.61 -8.58 -17.58
C ILE A 33 -6.29 -7.20 -17.61
N THR A 34 -5.52 -6.13 -17.82
CA THR A 34 -6.02 -4.74 -17.84
C THR A 34 -5.48 -3.97 -19.05
N PRO A 35 -6.13 -2.87 -19.47
CA PRO A 35 -5.61 -2.02 -20.55
C PRO A 35 -4.39 -1.17 -20.14
N ILE A 36 -3.86 -1.31 -18.92
CA ILE A 36 -2.73 -0.52 -18.44
C ILE A 36 -1.43 -1.07 -19.04
N PRO A 37 -0.63 -0.24 -19.73
CA PRO A 37 0.64 -0.67 -20.27
C PRO A 37 1.64 -1.00 -19.16
N LYS A 38 2.49 -2.01 -19.39
CA LYS A 38 3.48 -2.48 -18.41
C LYS A 38 4.41 -1.36 -17.96
N GLU A 39 4.73 -0.42 -18.84
CA GLU A 39 5.59 0.73 -18.61
C GLU A 39 5.07 1.62 -17.47
N ILE A 40 3.75 1.68 -17.28
CA ILE A 40 3.10 2.43 -16.19
C ILE A 40 2.95 1.54 -14.94
N ALA A 41 2.57 0.27 -15.11
CA ALA A 41 2.35 -0.64 -13.99
C ALA A 41 3.65 -1.03 -13.26
N SER A 42 4.76 -1.19 -13.99
CA SER A 42 6.01 -1.70 -13.43
C SER A 42 6.62 -0.79 -12.35
N PRO A 43 6.74 0.54 -12.54
CA PRO A 43 7.25 1.43 -11.49
C PRO A 43 6.37 1.44 -10.23
N LEU A 44 5.04 1.37 -10.38
CA LEU A 44 4.12 1.34 -9.24
C LEU A 44 4.31 0.07 -8.41
N ILE A 45 4.37 -1.10 -9.05
CA ILE A 45 4.52 -2.38 -8.36
C ILE A 45 5.92 -2.51 -7.73
N GLU A 46 6.97 -2.06 -8.40
CA GLU A 46 8.31 -1.99 -7.79
C GLU A 46 8.33 -1.02 -6.61
N GLY A 47 7.62 0.10 -6.72
CA GLY A 47 7.43 1.07 -5.64
C GLY A 47 6.86 0.45 -4.36
N LEU A 48 5.92 -0.51 -4.48
CA LEU A 48 5.31 -1.20 -3.33
C LEU A 48 6.32 -1.99 -2.48
N ARG A 49 7.50 -2.33 -3.01
CA ARG A 49 8.56 -2.97 -2.22
C ARG A 49 9.32 -2.01 -1.31
N ASN A 50 9.25 -0.71 -1.60
CA ASN A 50 9.96 0.29 -0.83
C ASN A 50 9.13 0.71 0.37
N GLU A 51 9.69 0.58 1.57
CA GLU A 51 9.04 1.04 2.78
C GLU A 51 9.02 2.57 2.84
N VAL A 52 7.82 3.14 2.78
CA VAL A 52 7.58 4.58 2.95
C VAL A 52 7.21 4.83 4.41
N ILE A 53 8.23 4.82 5.26
CA ILE A 53 8.12 5.16 6.69
C ILE A 53 8.66 6.56 6.95
N LEU A 54 8.10 7.23 7.97
CA LEU A 54 8.54 8.54 8.39
C LEU A 54 9.98 8.45 8.93
N ARG A 55 10.90 9.19 8.31
CA ARG A 55 12.32 9.23 8.70
C ARG A 55 12.69 10.45 9.54
N ASN A 56 11.87 11.49 9.53
CA ASN A 56 12.04 12.71 10.30
C ASN A 56 10.69 13.45 10.45
N ASP A 57 10.65 14.45 11.32
CA ASP A 57 9.48 15.23 11.72
C ASP A 57 9.32 16.56 10.97
N ILE A 58 10.14 16.82 9.94
CA ILE A 58 10.17 18.07 9.18
C ILE A 58 8.78 18.46 8.66
N ALA A 59 8.01 17.49 8.14
CA ALA A 59 6.67 17.75 7.64
C ALA A 59 5.74 18.33 8.72
N SER A 60 5.83 17.83 9.97
CA SER A 60 5.02 18.34 11.08
C SER A 60 5.46 19.74 11.52
N GLN A 61 6.74 20.09 11.36
CA GLN A 61 7.26 21.42 11.69
C GLN A 61 6.87 22.46 10.63
N ILE A 62 6.88 22.10 9.35
CA ILE A 62 6.51 22.98 8.23
C ILE A 62 4.99 23.19 8.18
N PHE A 63 4.21 22.17 8.55
CA PHE A 63 2.74 22.20 8.51
C PHE A 63 2.10 21.95 9.88
N PRO A 64 2.37 22.80 10.90
CA PRO A 64 1.93 22.55 12.27
C PRO A 64 0.41 22.57 12.46
N GLN A 65 -0.33 23.20 11.55
CA GLN A 65 -1.79 23.25 11.55
C GLN A 65 -2.45 21.97 11.01
N ILE A 66 -1.69 21.06 10.38
CA ILE A 66 -2.23 19.82 9.82
C ILE A 66 -2.11 18.72 10.85
N GLN A 67 -3.26 18.20 11.31
CA GLN A 67 -3.34 17.01 12.14
C GLN A 67 -3.88 15.85 11.32
N PRO A 68 -3.04 14.87 10.93
CA PRO A 68 -3.49 13.70 10.17
C PRO A 68 -4.47 12.86 11.00
N MET A 69 -5.53 12.38 10.35
CA MET A 69 -6.42 11.39 10.94
C MET A 69 -5.70 10.05 11.07
N ASP A 70 -5.92 9.33 12.17
CA ASP A 70 -5.42 7.97 12.31
C ASP A 70 -6.17 6.99 11.39
N TYR A 71 -5.50 5.89 11.04
CA TYR A 71 -6.05 4.90 10.12
C TYR A 71 -7.36 4.27 10.60
N ARG A 72 -7.51 4.00 11.90
CA ARG A 72 -8.68 3.29 12.44
C ARG A 72 -9.93 4.15 12.31
N ASN A 73 -9.83 5.43 12.61
CA ASN A 73 -10.93 6.37 12.44
C ASN A 73 -11.25 6.64 10.96
N ALA A 74 -10.25 6.58 10.07
CA ALA A 74 -10.49 6.74 8.64
C ALA A 74 -11.25 5.58 7.98
N VAL A 75 -11.17 4.36 8.55
CA VAL A 75 -11.80 3.15 7.98
C VAL A 75 -13.07 2.68 8.69
N LYS A 76 -13.46 3.34 9.79
CA LYS A 76 -14.77 3.14 10.43
C LYS A 76 -15.88 3.53 9.45
#